data_AF-A0A173ML30-F1
#
_entry.id   AF-A0A173ML30-F1
#
_cell.length_a   1.000
_cell.length_b   1.000
_cell.length_c   1.000
_cell.angle_alpha   90.00
_cell.angle_beta   90.00
_cell.angle_gamma   90.00
#
_symmetry.space_group_name_H-M   'P 1'
#
loop_
_entity.id
_entity.type
_entity.pdbx_description
1 polymer ?
#
loop_
_entity_poly.entity_id
_entity_poly.type
_entity_poly.pdbx_seq_one_letter_code
_entity_poly.pdbx_strand_id
1 'polypeptide(L)'
;MDYFKKLLDLLKTEREEDRKAYQELTETSSVAERRANGLCWYPIAIRGSEMSRGDYLTVEVERTTHQDVAHQLRFGVSAVLFSNHDAKNNRVEGTITYQSRNTLKITLRTDELPDWSSDGKLGIDLLFDDNSYDEMQNALKLATTLQEKPEEGRLIQILTGAKQPTFHTDIPHYTIPSLNASQQEAVNKILNANELAIVHGPPGTGKTTTLVQAIKALWKQDHKQILVVAPSNTAVDLLTEKLSDEGLNVLRVGNPAKVSDRLMSLTLDSKASEHNSMKEIKKLKRQASEFRDMAHKYKRNFGKAEREQRQALFTEARNIMKSVESTEQYIVNDLISKAQVITATLVGSNHYTVRHLKYHTVVIDEAGQALEPACWIPILKAKKVVLAGDHCQLPPTVKSSEAARNGLSTTLLEKCTALHPEAVTLLEEQYRMNENIMGYSSQVFYEGRLKAHTSVAQHLLHDADTALNFVDTSGCGFDEKIEGTSTTNPEEAAFLFKHLTQFVTGLQGHYTNGHFPSIAVISPYKQQVQLLKEQLLHSPELQPYAEYITVNTIDSFQGQERDIVYISLTRSNTENKIGFLSDIRRMNVAMTRARKKLVVIGDSGTLSNLAFYADFIAYAEEKNAYQSAWEFMDL
;
A
#
# COMPACT_ATOMS: atom_id res chain seq x y z
N MET A 1 30.07 9.30 -7.56
CA MET A 1 29.21 10.35 -8.16
C MET A 1 28.10 9.80 -9.07
N ASP A 2 28.13 8.55 -9.55
CA ASP A 2 27.15 8.08 -10.56
C ASP A 2 25.84 7.46 -10.00
N TYR A 3 25.82 7.01 -8.74
CA TYR A 3 24.69 6.26 -8.17
C TYR A 3 23.35 7.04 -8.17
N PHE A 4 23.32 8.21 -7.51
CA PHE A 4 22.11 9.02 -7.41
C PHE A 4 21.72 9.67 -8.74
N LYS A 5 22.70 9.95 -9.60
CA LYS A 5 22.44 10.46 -10.95
C LYS A 5 21.68 9.42 -11.78
N LYS A 6 22.13 8.16 -11.80
CA LYS A 6 21.43 7.07 -12.46
C LYS A 6 19.99 6.90 -11.96
N LEU A 7 19.79 6.88 -10.63
CA LEU A 7 18.45 6.78 -10.05
C LEU A 7 17.54 7.95 -10.44
N LEU A 8 18.09 9.17 -10.47
CA LEU A 8 17.34 10.35 -10.85
C LEU A 8 16.89 10.28 -12.32
N ASP A 9 17.74 9.79 -13.21
CA ASP A 9 17.40 9.65 -14.63
C ASP A 9 16.36 8.54 -14.86
N LEU A 10 16.48 7.40 -14.16
CA LEU A 10 15.44 6.36 -14.17
C LEU A 10 14.09 6.87 -13.67
N LEU A 11 14.10 7.67 -12.59
CA LEU A 11 12.89 8.25 -12.03
C LEU A 11 12.23 9.27 -12.98
N LYS A 12 13.02 10.00 -13.79
CA LYS A 12 12.48 10.87 -14.83
C LYS A 12 11.81 10.08 -15.94
N THR A 13 12.44 9.00 -16.40
CA THR A 13 11.85 8.11 -17.41
C THR A 13 10.54 7.51 -16.92
N GLU A 14 10.49 7.07 -15.67
CA GLU A 14 9.26 6.57 -15.04
C GLU A 14 8.17 7.64 -14.97
N ARG A 15 8.51 8.85 -14.49
CA ARG A 15 7.56 9.98 -14.39
C ARG A 15 6.97 10.33 -15.74
N GLU A 16 7.79 10.35 -16.80
CA GLU A 16 7.33 10.69 -18.14
C GLU A 16 6.35 9.65 -18.69
N GLU A 17 6.66 8.36 -18.52
CA GLU A 17 5.80 7.26 -18.97
C GLU A 17 4.48 7.23 -18.19
N ASP A 18 4.54 7.37 -16.87
CA ASP A 18 3.34 7.39 -16.01
C ASP A 18 2.45 8.60 -16.32
N ARG A 19 3.05 9.77 -16.56
CA ARG A 19 2.33 10.98 -16.99
C ARG A 19 1.67 10.78 -18.35
N LYS A 20 2.38 10.20 -19.31
CA LYS A 20 1.85 9.93 -20.65
C LYS A 20 0.69 8.94 -20.59
N ALA A 21 0.83 7.84 -19.85
CA ALA A 21 -0.25 6.87 -19.64
C ALA A 21 -1.48 7.51 -18.96
N TYR A 22 -1.26 8.39 -17.99
CA TYR A 22 -2.34 9.16 -17.35
C TYR A 22 -3.03 10.11 -18.33
N GLN A 23 -2.27 10.81 -19.19
CA GLN A 23 -2.81 11.71 -20.23
C GLN A 23 -3.64 10.94 -21.25
N GLU A 24 -3.11 9.85 -21.79
CA GLU A 24 -3.83 8.97 -22.72
C GLU A 24 -5.14 8.48 -22.11
N LEU A 25 -5.10 8.00 -20.86
CA LEU A 25 -6.29 7.55 -20.15
C LEU A 25 -7.29 8.69 -19.91
N THR A 26 -6.84 9.89 -19.55
CA THR A 26 -7.74 10.99 -19.18
C THR A 26 -8.34 11.70 -20.40
N GLU A 27 -7.60 11.79 -21.51
CA GLU A 27 -8.04 12.48 -22.73
C GLU A 27 -8.99 11.64 -23.59
N THR A 28 -8.81 10.32 -23.59
CA THR A 28 -9.60 9.39 -24.43
C THR A 28 -10.81 8.81 -23.71
N SER A 29 -10.78 8.77 -22.37
CA SER A 29 -11.85 8.14 -21.59
C SER A 29 -13.02 9.10 -21.30
N SER A 30 -14.23 8.59 -21.49
CA SER A 30 -15.46 9.22 -21.00
C SER A 30 -15.47 9.35 -19.46
N VAL A 31 -16.29 10.25 -18.92
CA VAL A 31 -16.49 10.38 -17.46
C VAL A 31 -16.96 9.05 -16.83
N ALA A 32 -17.75 8.27 -17.56
CA ALA A 32 -18.21 6.95 -17.11
C ALA A 32 -17.06 5.96 -16.96
N GLU A 33 -16.15 5.90 -17.92
CA GLU A 33 -14.95 5.04 -17.87
C GLU A 33 -13.98 5.49 -16.79
N ARG A 34 -13.73 6.80 -16.65
CA ARG A 34 -12.87 7.32 -15.57
C ARG A 34 -13.44 6.99 -14.18
N ARG A 35 -14.77 7.04 -14.03
CA ARG A 35 -15.45 6.61 -12.80
C ARG A 35 -15.33 5.11 -12.57
N ALA A 36 -15.52 4.28 -13.61
CA ALA A 36 -15.36 2.83 -13.51
C ALA A 36 -13.93 2.42 -13.14
N ASN A 37 -12.93 3.19 -13.61
CA ASN A 37 -11.52 3.03 -13.26
C ASN A 37 -11.14 3.66 -11.90
N GLY A 38 -12.11 4.25 -11.19
CA GLY A 38 -11.91 4.84 -9.87
C GLY A 38 -11.12 6.16 -9.86
N LEU A 39 -10.99 6.83 -11.00
CA LEU A 39 -10.28 8.11 -11.14
C LEU A 39 -11.20 9.33 -10.97
N CYS A 40 -12.51 9.12 -10.97
CA CYS A 40 -13.49 10.19 -10.99
C CYS A 40 -14.66 9.93 -10.03
N TRP A 41 -15.07 10.95 -9.29
CA TRP A 41 -16.40 11.03 -8.67
C TRP A 41 -17.32 11.84 -9.58
N TYR A 42 -18.38 11.21 -10.09
CA TYR A 42 -19.41 11.89 -10.88
C TYR A 42 -20.73 11.10 -10.82
N PRO A 43 -21.90 11.76 -10.68
CA PRO A 43 -22.06 13.17 -10.29
C PRO A 43 -21.78 13.41 -8.79
N ILE A 44 -21.44 14.66 -8.46
CA ILE A 44 -21.33 15.15 -7.07
C ILE A 44 -22.24 16.36 -6.83
N ALA A 45 -22.51 16.65 -5.56
CA ALA A 45 -23.18 17.87 -5.11
C ALA A 45 -22.30 18.64 -4.11
N ILE A 46 -22.23 19.96 -4.24
CA ILE A 46 -21.58 20.82 -3.24
C ILE A 46 -22.52 20.95 -2.04
N ARG A 47 -22.02 20.67 -0.83
CA ARG A 47 -22.76 20.76 0.44
C ARG A 47 -22.41 22.00 1.25
N GLY A 48 -21.22 22.56 1.04
CA GLY A 48 -20.80 23.80 1.68
C GLY A 48 -19.44 24.24 1.18
N SER A 49 -19.03 25.44 1.58
CA SER A 49 -17.68 25.94 1.37
C SER A 49 -17.23 26.79 2.55
N GLU A 50 -15.94 26.75 2.85
CA GLU A 50 -15.30 27.48 3.94
C GLU A 50 -13.92 27.99 3.52
N MET A 51 -13.52 29.16 4.02
CA MET A 51 -12.18 29.70 3.74
C MET A 51 -11.14 28.99 4.62
N SER A 52 -10.09 28.44 4.01
CA SER A 52 -9.01 27.73 4.71
C SER A 52 -7.75 28.61 4.87
N ARG A 53 -6.67 28.03 5.41
CA ARG A 53 -5.37 28.69 5.57
C ARG A 53 -4.87 29.20 4.19
N GLY A 54 -4.44 30.46 4.14
CA GLY A 54 -3.84 31.06 2.94
C GLY A 54 -4.83 31.62 1.90
N ASP A 55 -6.05 31.98 2.31
CA ASP A 55 -7.13 32.52 1.42
C ASP A 55 -7.60 31.54 0.33
N TYR A 56 -7.35 30.24 0.50
CA TYR A 56 -7.88 29.18 -0.37
C TYR A 56 -9.27 28.71 0.07
N LEU A 57 -10.17 28.53 -0.89
CA LEU A 57 -11.52 28.03 -0.67
C LEU A 57 -11.51 26.51 -0.50
N THR A 58 -12.08 26.03 0.61
CA THR A 58 -12.36 24.60 0.81
C THR A 58 -13.82 24.31 0.52
N VAL A 59 -14.08 23.38 -0.38
CA VAL A 59 -15.42 23.01 -0.83
C VAL A 59 -15.72 21.61 -0.33
N GLU A 60 -16.82 21.47 0.40
CA GLU A 60 -17.35 20.18 0.81
C GLU A 60 -18.31 19.66 -0.26
N VAL A 61 -18.04 18.45 -0.73
CA VAL A 61 -18.82 17.78 -1.76
C VAL A 61 -19.27 16.40 -1.30
N GLU A 62 -20.39 15.95 -1.84
CA GLU A 62 -20.94 14.62 -1.62
C GLU A 62 -21.20 13.91 -2.95
N ARG A 63 -20.83 12.63 -3.01
CA ARG A 63 -21.13 11.75 -4.13
C ARG A 63 -22.60 11.31 -4.08
N THR A 64 -23.37 11.67 -5.10
CA THR A 64 -24.83 11.47 -5.10
C THR A 64 -25.26 10.09 -5.60
N THR A 65 -24.47 9.44 -6.47
CA THR A 65 -24.73 8.08 -6.98
C THR A 65 -23.44 7.25 -7.11
N HIS A 66 -23.59 5.94 -7.35
CA HIS A 66 -22.48 4.99 -7.51
C HIS A 66 -21.57 4.90 -6.28
N GLN A 67 -22.13 5.02 -5.08
CA GLN A 67 -21.39 5.06 -3.80
C GLN A 67 -20.56 3.79 -3.54
N ASP A 68 -20.95 2.71 -4.20
CA ASP A 68 -20.38 1.37 -4.25
C ASP A 68 -19.13 1.24 -5.16
N VAL A 69 -18.88 2.20 -6.05
CA VAL A 69 -17.71 2.16 -6.94
C VAL A 69 -16.45 2.64 -6.21
N ALA A 70 -15.46 1.75 -6.09
CA ALA A 70 -14.15 2.05 -5.51
C ALA A 70 -13.40 3.15 -6.29
N HIS A 71 -12.62 3.95 -5.57
CA HIS A 71 -11.91 5.10 -6.16
C HIS A 71 -10.57 5.35 -5.49
N GLN A 72 -9.74 6.16 -6.16
CA GLN A 72 -8.39 6.51 -5.75
C GLN A 72 -8.27 7.91 -5.11
N LEU A 73 -9.35 8.70 -5.16
CA LEU A 73 -9.47 10.01 -4.49
C LEU A 73 -9.33 9.82 -2.98
N ARG A 74 -8.28 10.40 -2.40
CA ARG A 74 -7.89 10.28 -0.99
C ARG A 74 -7.28 11.60 -0.54
N PHE A 75 -7.17 11.83 0.77
CA PHE A 75 -6.51 13.02 1.27
C PHE A 75 -5.09 13.21 0.69
N GLY A 76 -4.74 14.46 0.42
CA GLY A 76 -3.43 14.90 -0.02
C GLY A 76 -3.20 14.79 -1.52
N VAL A 77 -4.06 14.09 -2.27
CA VAL A 77 -3.92 14.02 -3.72
C VAL A 77 -4.44 15.28 -4.37
N SER A 78 -3.74 15.70 -5.42
CA SER A 78 -4.21 16.73 -6.32
C SER A 78 -5.45 16.24 -7.06
N ALA A 79 -6.45 17.10 -7.18
CA ALA A 79 -7.70 16.78 -7.83
C ALA A 79 -8.25 18.03 -8.54
N VAL A 80 -9.18 17.82 -9.46
CA VAL A 80 -9.86 18.90 -10.19
C VAL A 80 -11.35 18.79 -9.97
N LEU A 81 -11.95 19.87 -9.48
CA LEU A 81 -13.39 20.09 -9.59
C LEU A 81 -13.71 20.49 -11.03
N PHE A 82 -14.64 19.81 -11.70
CA PHE A 82 -15.05 20.14 -13.07
C PHE A 82 -16.56 20.12 -13.25
N SER A 83 -17.04 20.80 -14.29
CA SER A 83 -18.42 20.68 -14.80
C SER A 83 -18.43 19.92 -16.13
N ASN A 84 -19.30 18.91 -16.24
CA ASN A 84 -19.44 18.12 -17.47
C ASN A 84 -20.20 18.86 -18.59
N HIS A 85 -20.66 20.10 -18.36
CA HIS A 85 -21.22 20.95 -19.42
C HIS A 85 -20.13 21.49 -20.37
N ASP A 86 -18.95 21.80 -19.85
CA ASP A 86 -17.74 22.12 -20.61
C ASP A 86 -16.52 21.62 -19.84
N ALA A 87 -16.29 20.30 -19.91
CA ALA A 87 -15.28 19.62 -19.13
C ALA A 87 -13.84 20.07 -19.43
N LYS A 88 -13.59 20.79 -20.55
CA LYS A 88 -12.26 21.28 -20.90
C LYS A 88 -11.93 22.62 -20.24
N ASN A 89 -12.89 23.54 -20.18
CA ASN A 89 -12.66 24.89 -19.65
C ASN A 89 -13.18 25.09 -18.22
N ASN A 90 -14.25 24.38 -17.82
CA ASN A 90 -14.85 24.51 -16.50
C ASN A 90 -14.18 23.56 -15.51
N ARG A 91 -12.95 23.92 -15.12
CA ARG A 91 -12.09 23.13 -14.22
C ARG A 91 -11.36 24.02 -13.23
N VAL A 92 -11.28 23.60 -11.98
CA VAL A 92 -10.42 24.23 -10.96
C VAL A 92 -9.66 23.17 -10.18
N GLU A 93 -8.35 23.35 -10.10
CA GLU A 93 -7.46 22.48 -9.34
C GLU A 93 -7.56 22.73 -7.83
N GLY A 94 -7.39 21.66 -7.07
CA GLY A 94 -7.29 21.71 -5.63
C GLY A 94 -6.59 20.47 -5.07
N THR A 95 -6.52 20.42 -3.76
CA THR A 95 -5.99 19.27 -3.03
C THR A 95 -7.08 18.74 -2.11
N ILE A 96 -7.26 17.42 -2.08
CA ILE A 96 -8.24 16.79 -1.20
C ILE A 96 -7.74 16.92 0.24
N THR A 97 -8.49 17.60 1.10
CA THR A 97 -8.12 17.86 2.50
C THR A 97 -8.96 17.08 3.51
N TYR A 98 -9.97 16.34 3.05
CA TYR A 98 -10.70 15.39 3.87
C TYR A 98 -11.44 14.42 2.96
N GLN A 99 -11.55 13.16 3.35
CA GLN A 99 -12.43 12.20 2.71
C GLN A 99 -13.00 11.25 3.76
N SER A 100 -14.31 11.03 3.70
CA SER A 100 -14.99 10.06 4.56
C SER A 100 -16.23 9.54 3.84
N ARG A 101 -16.26 8.22 3.62
CA ARG A 101 -17.33 7.54 2.89
C ARG A 101 -17.65 8.26 1.56
N ASN A 102 -18.80 8.92 1.49
CA ASN A 102 -19.31 9.60 0.30
C ASN A 102 -19.07 11.11 0.30
N THR A 103 -18.42 11.64 1.33
CA THR A 103 -18.15 13.08 1.50
C THR A 103 -16.67 13.34 1.34
N LEU A 104 -16.34 14.45 0.69
CA LEU A 104 -14.97 14.89 0.46
C LEU A 104 -14.87 16.40 0.63
N LYS A 105 -13.76 16.89 1.17
CA LYS A 105 -13.40 18.31 1.10
C LYS A 105 -12.22 18.49 0.17
N ILE A 106 -12.35 19.41 -0.78
CA ILE A 106 -11.28 19.83 -1.69
C ILE A 106 -10.94 21.29 -1.44
N THR A 107 -9.68 21.58 -1.15
CA THR A 107 -9.18 22.96 -1.06
C THR A 107 -8.73 23.41 -2.44
N LEU A 108 -9.51 24.28 -3.07
CA LEU A 108 -9.28 24.83 -4.40
C LEU A 108 -8.22 25.92 -4.35
N ARG A 109 -7.48 26.07 -5.46
CA ARG A 109 -6.49 27.15 -5.65
C ARG A 109 -7.15 28.50 -6.02
N THR A 110 -8.37 28.74 -5.55
CA THR A 110 -9.17 29.94 -5.78
C THR A 110 -9.76 30.42 -4.45
N ASP A 111 -10.13 31.69 -4.39
CA ASP A 111 -10.75 32.35 -3.23
C ASP A 111 -12.30 32.32 -3.29
N GLU A 112 -12.87 32.16 -4.48
CA GLU A 112 -14.31 32.01 -4.69
C GLU A 112 -14.66 30.75 -5.52
N LEU A 113 -15.91 30.29 -5.39
CA LEU A 113 -16.46 29.24 -6.24
C LEU A 113 -16.64 29.79 -7.65
N PRO A 114 -16.22 29.07 -8.71
CA PRO A 114 -16.47 29.50 -10.07
C PRO A 114 -17.97 29.57 -10.38
N ASP A 115 -18.38 30.51 -11.24
CA ASP A 115 -19.79 30.71 -11.61
C ASP A 115 -20.46 29.43 -12.13
N TRP A 116 -19.72 28.62 -12.91
CA TRP A 116 -20.23 27.35 -13.46
C TRP A 116 -20.48 26.27 -12.39
N SER A 117 -20.04 26.46 -11.15
CA SER A 117 -20.25 25.50 -10.06
C SER A 117 -21.72 25.37 -9.65
N SER A 118 -22.58 26.33 -10.02
CA SER A 118 -24.04 26.23 -9.81
C SER A 118 -24.78 25.47 -10.90
N ASP A 119 -24.15 25.18 -12.04
CA ASP A 119 -24.82 24.68 -13.25
C ASP A 119 -25.13 23.17 -13.19
N GLY A 120 -24.67 22.48 -12.14
CA GLY A 120 -24.85 21.04 -11.96
C GLY A 120 -23.91 20.21 -12.84
N LYS A 121 -24.13 18.88 -12.85
CA LYS A 121 -23.25 17.88 -13.50
C LYS A 121 -21.77 18.06 -13.13
N LEU A 122 -21.53 18.28 -11.85
CA LEU A 122 -20.18 18.42 -11.32
C LEU A 122 -19.53 17.05 -11.12
N GLY A 123 -18.22 17.01 -11.21
CA GLY A 123 -17.41 15.88 -10.80
C GLY A 123 -16.06 16.30 -10.24
N ILE A 124 -15.37 15.33 -9.64
CA ILE A 124 -13.97 15.47 -9.24
C ILE A 124 -13.13 14.43 -9.95
N ASP A 125 -12.08 14.88 -10.63
CA ASP A 125 -11.07 14.03 -11.22
C ASP A 125 -9.81 14.00 -10.36
N LEU A 126 -9.20 12.83 -10.24
CA LEU A 126 -7.86 12.68 -9.69
C LEU A 126 -6.85 13.26 -10.68
N LEU A 127 -5.91 14.08 -10.21
CA LEU A 127 -4.77 14.54 -11.01
C LEU A 127 -3.58 13.59 -10.90
N PHE A 128 -2.66 13.71 -11.85
CA PHE A 128 -1.35 13.05 -11.80
C PHE A 128 -0.59 13.44 -10.52
N ASP A 129 0.07 12.47 -9.87
CA ASP A 129 0.76 12.66 -8.60
C ASP A 129 2.20 13.18 -8.81
N ASP A 130 2.32 14.43 -9.25
CA ASP A 130 3.63 15.09 -9.41
C ASP A 130 4.40 15.19 -8.08
N ASN A 131 3.68 15.35 -6.96
CA ASN A 131 4.29 15.59 -5.66
C ASN A 131 5.15 14.41 -5.19
N SER A 132 4.68 13.17 -5.35
CA SER A 132 5.47 12.00 -4.99
C SER A 132 6.79 11.93 -5.77
N TYR A 133 6.77 12.25 -7.07
CA TYR A 133 7.99 12.31 -7.88
C TYR A 133 8.91 13.45 -7.45
N ASP A 134 8.37 14.64 -7.16
CA ASP A 134 9.17 15.78 -6.71
C ASP A 134 9.86 15.49 -5.37
N GLU A 135 9.16 14.85 -4.43
CA GLU A 135 9.72 14.44 -3.14
C GLU A 135 10.86 13.41 -3.30
N MET A 136 10.67 12.41 -4.16
CA MET A 136 11.72 11.45 -4.50
C MET A 136 12.93 12.13 -5.15
N GLN A 137 12.72 13.03 -6.12
CA GLN A 137 13.81 13.77 -6.78
C GLN A 137 14.59 14.65 -5.80
N ASN A 138 13.88 15.34 -4.90
CA ASN A 138 14.48 16.19 -3.87
C ASN A 138 15.32 15.37 -2.89
N ALA A 139 14.83 14.19 -2.49
CA ALA A 139 15.60 13.27 -1.65
C ALA A 139 16.89 12.80 -2.33
N LEU A 140 16.84 12.41 -3.61
CA LEU A 140 18.04 11.98 -4.35
C LEU A 140 19.08 13.10 -4.50
N LYS A 141 18.62 14.34 -4.78
CA LYS A 141 19.50 15.52 -4.84
C LYS A 141 20.16 15.79 -3.49
N LEU A 142 19.37 15.76 -2.41
CA LEU A 142 19.88 15.94 -1.06
C LEU A 142 20.88 14.83 -0.67
N ALA A 143 20.59 13.57 -0.99
CA ALA A 143 21.49 12.45 -0.74
C ALA A 143 22.84 12.63 -1.45
N THR A 144 22.82 13.13 -2.69
CA THR A 144 24.04 13.45 -3.45
C THR A 144 24.91 14.47 -2.71
N THR A 145 24.31 15.55 -2.18
CA THR A 145 25.03 16.58 -1.42
C THR A 145 25.53 16.07 -0.07
N LEU A 146 24.76 15.22 0.61
CA LEU A 146 25.11 14.71 1.94
C LEU A 146 26.16 13.58 1.89
N GLN A 147 26.24 12.82 0.80
CA GLN A 147 27.16 11.68 0.66
C GLN A 147 28.64 12.06 0.89
N GLU A 148 29.02 13.28 0.54
CA GLU A 148 30.40 13.79 0.69
C GLU A 148 30.73 14.20 2.13
N LYS A 149 29.73 14.36 3.00
CA LYS A 149 29.94 14.75 4.40
C LYS A 149 30.31 13.53 5.26
N PRO A 150 31.31 13.62 6.15
CA PRO A 150 31.80 12.47 6.92
C PRO A 150 30.76 11.82 7.84
N GLU A 151 30.01 12.62 8.60
CA GLU A 151 29.00 12.13 9.55
C GLU A 151 27.64 11.96 8.90
N GLU A 152 27.11 13.01 8.27
CA GLU A 152 25.79 13.01 7.62
C GLU A 152 25.72 12.02 6.44
N GLY A 153 26.85 11.78 5.76
CA GLY A 153 26.95 10.85 4.64
C GLY A 153 27.24 9.41 5.03
N ARG A 154 27.50 9.09 6.31
CA ARG A 154 27.91 7.74 6.74
C ARG A 154 26.87 6.67 6.39
N LEU A 155 25.59 6.91 6.73
CA LEU A 155 24.51 5.98 6.41
C LEU A 155 24.34 5.83 4.89
N ILE A 156 24.49 6.92 4.14
CA ILE A 156 24.43 6.92 2.67
C ILE A 156 25.55 6.05 2.08
N GLN A 157 26.78 6.21 2.57
CA GLN A 157 27.94 5.44 2.13
C GLN A 157 27.79 3.95 2.43
N ILE A 158 27.17 3.59 3.55
CA ILE A 158 26.86 2.17 3.85
C ILE A 158 25.83 1.65 2.86
N LEU A 159 24.67 2.28 2.75
CA LEU A 159 23.58 1.81 1.88
C LEU A 159 23.95 1.78 0.38
N THR A 160 24.94 2.58 -0.05
CA THR A 160 25.47 2.58 -1.41
C THR A 160 26.69 1.67 -1.62
N GLY A 161 27.09 0.91 -0.59
CA GLY A 161 28.16 -0.09 -0.64
C GLY A 161 29.59 0.46 -0.52
N ALA A 162 29.76 1.76 -0.24
CA ALA A 162 31.09 2.37 -0.04
C ALA A 162 31.69 2.08 1.34
N LYS A 163 30.87 1.70 2.34
CA LYS A 163 31.29 1.32 3.69
C LYS A 163 30.48 0.11 4.18
N GLN A 164 31.00 -0.59 5.18
CA GLN A 164 30.30 -1.69 5.84
C GLN A 164 29.55 -1.19 7.10
N PRO A 165 28.37 -1.76 7.42
CA PRO A 165 27.68 -1.49 8.67
C PRO A 165 28.48 -2.05 9.86
N THR A 166 28.24 -1.48 11.03
CA THR A 166 28.90 -1.89 12.27
C THR A 166 27.88 -2.25 13.35
N PHE A 167 28.30 -3.05 14.33
CA PHE A 167 27.45 -3.55 15.39
C PHE A 167 28.12 -3.38 16.75
N HIS A 168 27.33 -2.99 17.75
CA HIS A 168 27.76 -2.99 19.15
C HIS A 168 27.94 -4.42 19.65
N THR A 169 29.04 -4.67 20.37
CA THR A 169 29.35 -5.97 20.99
C THR A 169 28.85 -6.09 22.42
N ASP A 170 28.59 -4.96 23.08
CA ASP A 170 28.42 -4.90 24.54
C ASP A 170 26.96 -4.70 24.98
N ILE A 171 26.02 -4.72 24.02
CA ILE A 171 24.59 -4.60 24.34
C ILE A 171 24.11 -5.96 24.89
N PRO A 172 23.49 -5.97 26.09
CA PRO A 172 23.00 -7.20 26.68
C PRO A 172 21.88 -7.80 25.85
N HIS A 173 21.86 -9.14 25.76
CA HIS A 173 20.83 -9.87 25.02
C HIS A 173 19.45 -9.59 25.60
N TYR A 174 18.56 -9.03 24.79
CA TYR A 174 17.21 -8.64 25.21
C TYR A 174 16.22 -9.75 24.89
N THR A 175 15.80 -10.54 25.88
CA THR A 175 14.94 -11.73 25.68
C THR A 175 13.46 -11.38 25.65
N ILE A 176 12.74 -11.80 24.60
CA ILE A 176 11.29 -11.63 24.47
C ILE A 176 10.64 -13.03 24.42
N PRO A 177 9.99 -13.50 25.50
CA PRO A 177 9.53 -14.89 25.61
C PRO A 177 8.53 -15.34 24.53
N SER A 178 7.81 -14.41 23.91
CA SER A 178 6.80 -14.72 22.88
C SER A 178 7.38 -14.91 21.48
N LEU A 179 8.67 -14.68 21.27
CA LEU A 179 9.32 -14.77 19.96
C LEU A 179 10.05 -16.10 19.79
N ASN A 180 10.04 -16.63 18.57
CA ASN A 180 10.89 -17.77 18.21
C ASN A 180 12.36 -17.35 18.06
N ALA A 181 13.26 -18.31 17.91
CA ALA A 181 14.71 -18.07 17.83
C ALA A 181 15.12 -17.09 16.71
N SER A 182 14.56 -17.24 15.51
CA SER A 182 14.90 -16.36 14.37
C SER A 182 14.39 -14.94 14.54
N GLN A 183 13.20 -14.77 15.12
CA GLN A 183 12.63 -13.47 15.46
C GLN A 183 13.43 -12.79 16.58
N GLN A 184 13.83 -13.57 17.59
CA GLN A 184 14.68 -13.14 18.70
C GLN A 184 16.06 -12.69 18.21
N GLU A 185 16.69 -13.42 17.28
CA GLU A 185 17.93 -13.00 16.63
C GLU A 185 17.74 -11.66 15.89
N ALA A 186 16.66 -11.52 15.13
CA ALA A 186 16.36 -10.30 14.38
C ALA A 186 16.22 -9.09 15.30
N VAL A 187 15.52 -9.23 16.44
CA VAL A 187 15.41 -8.17 17.45
C VAL A 187 16.79 -7.76 17.97
N ASN A 188 17.64 -8.72 18.36
CA ASN A 188 18.97 -8.38 18.89
C ASN A 188 19.89 -7.79 17.82
N LYS A 189 19.84 -8.27 16.57
CA LYS A 189 20.61 -7.67 15.47
C LYS A 189 20.16 -6.23 15.21
N ILE A 190 18.86 -5.96 15.30
CA ILE A 190 18.33 -4.59 15.24
C ILE A 190 18.89 -3.74 16.39
N LEU A 191 18.87 -4.21 17.64
CA LEU A 191 19.39 -3.44 18.78
C LEU A 191 20.89 -3.17 18.64
N ASN A 192 21.65 -4.16 18.16
CA ASN A 192 23.11 -4.09 18.04
C ASN A 192 23.59 -3.25 16.86
N ALA A 193 22.81 -3.12 15.79
CA ALA A 193 23.22 -2.37 14.60
C ALA A 193 23.41 -0.87 14.89
N ASN A 194 24.52 -0.31 14.44
CA ASN A 194 24.77 1.13 14.51
C ASN A 194 24.06 1.88 13.37
N GLU A 195 24.08 1.32 12.16
CA GLU A 195 23.58 2.00 10.96
C GLU A 195 22.51 1.21 10.20
N LEU A 196 22.69 -0.09 9.99
CA LEU A 196 21.81 -0.91 9.15
C LEU A 196 21.52 -2.26 9.82
N ALA A 197 20.23 -2.60 9.88
CA ALA A 197 19.77 -3.96 10.12
C ALA A 197 18.71 -4.34 9.08
N ILE A 198 18.71 -5.59 8.63
CA ILE A 198 17.76 -6.10 7.64
C ILE A 198 17.03 -7.30 8.21
N VAL A 199 15.70 -7.24 8.19
CA VAL A 199 14.82 -8.37 8.51
C VAL A 199 14.21 -8.89 7.22
N HIS A 200 14.73 -10.02 6.73
CA HIS A 200 14.12 -10.74 5.63
C HIS A 200 13.00 -11.60 6.20
N GLY A 201 11.75 -11.20 5.93
CA GLY A 201 10.55 -11.84 6.47
C GLY A 201 9.71 -12.50 5.38
N PRO A 202 9.96 -13.78 5.07
CA PRO A 202 9.13 -14.61 4.18
C PRO A 202 7.65 -14.68 4.60
N PRO A 203 6.73 -15.14 3.72
CA PRO A 203 5.31 -15.24 4.02
C PRO A 203 5.01 -16.02 5.31
N GLY A 204 4.16 -15.45 6.17
CA GLY A 204 3.71 -16.13 7.40
C GLY A 204 4.71 -16.17 8.55
N THR A 205 5.90 -15.57 8.43
CA THR A 205 6.97 -15.65 9.45
C THR A 205 6.84 -14.68 10.63
N GLY A 206 5.79 -13.85 10.64
CA GLY A 206 5.57 -12.89 11.73
C GLY A 206 6.50 -11.66 11.68
N LYS A 207 6.93 -11.23 10.48
CA LYS A 207 7.72 -10.01 10.26
C LYS A 207 7.19 -8.80 11.04
N THR A 208 5.90 -8.47 10.89
CA THR A 208 5.29 -7.32 11.59
C THR A 208 5.36 -7.48 13.12
N THR A 209 5.13 -8.69 13.64
CA THR A 209 5.25 -8.97 15.08
C THR A 209 6.69 -8.76 15.56
N THR A 210 7.67 -9.21 14.78
CA THR A 210 9.10 -9.03 15.06
C THR A 210 9.47 -7.55 15.09
N LEU A 211 9.03 -6.77 14.09
CA LEU A 211 9.29 -5.32 14.04
C LEU A 211 8.67 -4.57 15.21
N VAL A 212 7.42 -4.88 15.56
CA VAL A 212 6.72 -4.26 16.69
C VAL A 212 7.50 -4.47 17.99
N GLN A 213 7.96 -5.70 18.24
CA GLN A 213 8.77 -6.01 19.41
C GLN A 213 10.16 -5.36 19.36
N ALA A 214 10.80 -5.31 18.19
CA ALA A 214 12.08 -4.62 18.01
C ALA A 214 11.96 -3.10 18.25
N ILE A 215 10.90 -2.45 17.77
CA ILE A 215 10.64 -1.01 17.97
C ILE A 215 10.42 -0.73 19.46
N LYS A 216 9.63 -1.58 20.15
CA LYS A 216 9.42 -1.46 21.60
C LYS A 216 10.73 -1.59 22.38
N ALA A 217 11.59 -2.54 22.00
CA ALA A 217 12.90 -2.74 22.61
C ALA A 217 13.86 -1.55 22.34
N LEU A 218 13.92 -1.07 21.09
CA LEU A 218 14.71 0.11 20.70
C LEU A 218 14.30 1.35 21.50
N TRP A 219 12.99 1.61 21.63
CA TRP A 219 12.51 2.75 22.39
C TRP A 219 12.87 2.63 23.89
N LYS A 220 12.78 1.43 24.47
CA LYS A 220 13.19 1.19 25.86
C LYS A 220 14.70 1.37 26.08
N GLN A 221 15.52 1.04 25.09
CA GLN A 221 16.98 1.18 25.18
C GLN A 221 17.42 2.63 25.06
N ASP A 222 16.92 3.35 24.06
CA ASP A 222 17.44 4.67 23.69
C ASP A 222 16.61 5.83 24.21
N HIS A 223 15.32 5.61 24.53
CA HIS A 223 14.32 6.64 24.78
C HIS A 223 14.24 7.71 23.67
N LYS A 224 14.63 7.35 22.44
CA LYS A 224 14.59 8.23 21.26
C LYS A 224 13.34 7.95 20.44
N GLN A 225 12.81 8.99 19.82
CA GLN A 225 11.68 8.90 18.91
C GLN A 225 12.07 8.12 17.64
N ILE A 226 11.18 7.22 17.22
CA ILE A 226 11.37 6.33 16.07
C ILE A 226 10.36 6.71 14.97
N LEU A 227 10.82 6.79 13.73
CA LEU A 227 9.96 6.94 12.56
C LEU A 227 9.75 5.57 11.91
N VAL A 228 8.50 5.15 11.79
CA VAL A 228 8.11 3.88 11.18
C VAL A 228 7.33 4.18 9.90
N VAL A 229 7.80 3.62 8.78
CA VAL A 229 7.24 3.91 7.46
C VAL A 229 7.04 2.65 6.63
N ALA A 230 6.12 2.73 5.68
CA ALA A 230 5.89 1.70 4.67
C ALA A 230 5.42 2.34 3.34
N PRO A 231 5.55 1.66 2.20
CA PRO A 231 5.09 2.17 0.90
C PRO A 231 3.56 2.31 0.81
N SER A 232 2.78 1.48 1.52
CA SER A 232 1.31 1.49 1.47
C SER A 232 0.68 1.94 2.79
N ASN A 233 -0.44 2.67 2.71
CA ASN A 233 -1.19 3.09 3.90
C ASN A 233 -1.65 1.89 4.74
N THR A 234 -2.11 0.80 4.10
CA THR A 234 -2.55 -0.42 4.80
C THR A 234 -1.45 -1.02 5.68
N ALA A 235 -0.19 -1.02 5.23
CA ALA A 235 0.94 -1.50 6.02
C ALA A 235 1.25 -0.55 7.19
N VAL A 236 1.22 0.76 6.96
CA VAL A 236 1.40 1.78 8.02
C VAL A 236 0.32 1.64 9.09
N ASP A 237 -0.93 1.47 8.67
CA ASP A 237 -2.09 1.37 9.54
C ASP A 237 -2.00 0.13 10.44
N LEU A 238 -1.62 -1.03 9.89
CA LEU A 238 -1.38 -2.26 10.65
C LEU A 238 -0.28 -2.08 11.71
N LEU A 239 0.84 -1.46 11.35
CA LEU A 239 1.93 -1.18 12.30
C LEU A 239 1.47 -0.19 13.37
N THR A 240 0.70 0.83 13.00
CA THR A 240 0.17 1.85 13.92
C THR A 240 -0.69 1.21 15.01
N GLU A 241 -1.63 0.34 14.63
CA GLU A 241 -2.49 -0.37 15.58
C GLU A 241 -1.66 -1.29 16.49
N LYS A 242 -0.79 -2.14 15.92
CA LYS A 242 0.02 -3.08 16.70
C LYS A 242 1.00 -2.41 17.66
N LEU A 243 1.61 -1.28 17.27
CA LEU A 243 2.49 -0.52 18.15
C LEU A 243 1.70 0.13 19.30
N SER A 244 0.48 0.58 19.02
CA SER A 244 -0.42 1.08 20.06
C SER A 244 -0.91 -0.03 21.00
N ASP A 245 -1.17 -1.23 20.49
CA ASP A 245 -1.51 -2.43 21.30
C ASP A 245 -0.41 -2.77 22.30
N GLU A 246 0.85 -2.58 21.92
CA GLU A 246 2.01 -2.78 22.79
C GLU A 246 2.20 -1.67 23.85
N GLY A 247 1.30 -0.68 23.88
CA GLY A 247 1.30 0.42 24.85
C GLY A 247 2.20 1.59 24.47
N LEU A 248 2.68 1.68 23.22
CA LEU A 248 3.47 2.83 22.78
C LEU A 248 2.57 4.02 22.44
N ASN A 249 3.04 5.24 22.72
CA ASN A 249 2.37 6.45 22.26
C ASN A 249 2.69 6.70 20.77
N VAL A 250 1.80 6.24 19.91
CA VAL A 250 1.94 6.33 18.44
C VAL A 250 1.19 7.55 17.89
N LEU A 251 1.79 8.23 16.92
CA LEU A 251 1.19 9.31 16.17
C LEU A 251 1.20 8.99 14.67
N ARG A 252 0.01 8.77 14.09
CA ARG A 252 -0.17 8.50 12.66
C ARG A 252 -0.27 9.79 11.87
N VAL A 253 0.69 10.01 10.96
CA VAL A 253 0.75 11.19 10.08
C VAL A 253 0.23 10.83 8.71
N GLY A 254 -0.73 11.60 8.21
CA GLY A 254 -1.47 11.31 6.98
C GLY A 254 -2.75 10.52 7.25
N ASN A 255 -3.48 10.21 6.20
CA ASN A 255 -4.81 9.62 6.34
C ASN A 255 -4.75 8.09 6.29
N PRO A 256 -5.46 7.42 7.21
CA PRO A 256 -5.67 5.97 7.16
C PRO A 256 -6.29 5.51 5.84
N ALA A 257 -5.91 4.31 5.38
CA ALA A 257 -6.64 3.60 4.34
C ALA A 257 -7.93 2.97 4.89
N LYS A 258 -7.90 2.52 6.15
CA LYS A 258 -9.07 1.95 6.83
C LYS A 258 -9.69 2.99 7.76
N VAL A 259 -11.01 3.13 7.69
CA VAL A 259 -11.77 4.04 8.56
C VAL A 259 -12.24 3.29 9.82
N SER A 260 -11.30 2.76 10.61
CA SER A 260 -11.63 2.25 11.95
C SER A 260 -11.57 3.41 12.95
N ASP A 261 -12.53 3.49 13.87
CA ASP A 261 -12.56 4.55 14.91
C ASP A 261 -11.26 4.55 15.73
N ARG A 262 -10.74 3.34 15.99
CA ARG A 262 -9.47 3.13 16.67
C ARG A 262 -8.32 3.81 15.92
N LEU A 263 -8.15 3.54 14.64
CA LEU A 263 -7.05 4.08 13.86
C LEU A 263 -7.18 5.60 13.65
N MET A 264 -8.41 6.09 13.49
CA MET A 264 -8.70 7.53 13.43
C MET A 264 -8.24 8.24 14.71
N SER A 265 -8.48 7.66 15.89
CA SER A 265 -8.03 8.22 17.17
C SER A 265 -6.50 8.35 17.31
N LEU A 266 -5.74 7.60 16.50
CA LEU A 266 -4.27 7.64 16.49
C LEU A 266 -3.70 8.68 15.51
N THR A 267 -4.54 9.28 14.66
CA THR A 267 -4.11 10.29 13.69
C THR A 267 -3.73 11.61 14.35
N LEU A 268 -2.81 12.34 13.72
CA LEU A 268 -2.43 13.69 14.14
C LEU A 268 -3.64 14.62 14.23
N ASP A 269 -4.53 14.57 13.24
CA ASP A 269 -5.70 15.46 13.18
C ASP A 269 -6.70 15.16 14.29
N SER A 270 -6.99 13.88 14.58
CA SER A 270 -7.88 13.50 15.68
C SER A 270 -7.28 13.91 17.03
N LYS A 271 -6.00 13.59 17.27
CA LYS A 271 -5.32 13.97 18.53
C LYS A 271 -5.23 15.49 18.70
N ALA A 272 -5.07 16.25 17.62
CA ALA A 272 -5.09 17.71 17.65
C ALA A 272 -6.50 18.24 17.98
N SER A 273 -7.55 17.61 17.45
CA SER A 273 -8.94 17.99 17.72
C SER A 273 -9.35 17.79 19.18
N GLU A 274 -8.77 16.80 19.85
CA GLU A 274 -8.98 16.46 21.26
C GLU A 274 -8.07 17.25 22.21
N HIS A 275 -7.09 17.98 21.69
CA HIS A 275 -6.14 18.73 22.51
C HIS A 275 -6.81 19.86 23.30
N ASN A 276 -6.36 20.10 24.54
CA ASN A 276 -6.95 21.08 25.45
C ASN A 276 -7.03 22.50 24.84
N SER A 277 -5.99 22.92 24.11
CA SER A 277 -5.92 24.23 23.42
C SER A 277 -6.86 24.34 22.20
N MET A 278 -7.51 23.27 21.76
CA MET A 278 -8.43 23.33 20.62
C MET A 278 -9.67 24.18 20.91
N LYS A 279 -10.08 24.28 22.19
CA LYS A 279 -11.16 25.18 22.63
C LYS A 279 -10.82 26.65 22.35
N GLU A 280 -9.56 27.02 22.54
CA GLU A 280 -9.07 28.37 22.27
C GLU A 280 -9.09 28.67 20.78
N ILE A 281 -8.64 27.73 19.93
CA ILE A 281 -8.72 27.86 18.48
C ILE A 281 -10.16 28.08 18.01
N LYS A 282 -11.12 27.29 18.52
CA LYS A 282 -12.54 27.47 18.17
C LYS A 282 -13.06 28.87 18.54
N LYS A 283 -12.66 29.38 19.70
CA LYS A 283 -13.01 30.75 20.14
C LYS A 283 -12.39 31.82 19.24
N LEU A 284 -11.10 31.71 18.93
CA LEU A 284 -10.38 32.64 18.06
C LEU A 284 -10.95 32.63 16.63
N LYS A 285 -11.23 31.45 16.06
CA LYS A 285 -11.86 31.33 14.72
C LYS A 285 -13.22 32.01 14.67
N ARG A 286 -14.05 31.86 15.72
CA ARG A 286 -15.34 32.56 15.82
C ARG A 286 -15.15 34.08 15.86
N GLN A 287 -14.23 34.57 16.69
CA GLN A 287 -13.94 36.01 16.76
C GLN A 287 -13.45 36.57 15.41
N ALA A 288 -12.55 35.86 14.72
CA ALA A 288 -12.08 36.27 13.39
C ALA A 288 -13.22 36.33 12.37
N SER A 289 -14.17 35.38 12.42
CA SER A 289 -15.37 35.39 11.58
C SER A 289 -16.24 36.60 11.88
N GLU A 290 -16.50 36.91 13.15
CA GLU A 290 -17.30 38.07 13.56
C GLU A 290 -16.69 39.40 13.04
N PHE A 291 -15.36 39.55 13.12
CA PHE A 291 -14.65 40.71 12.55
C PHE A 291 -14.75 40.78 11.02
N ARG A 292 -14.66 39.64 10.32
CA ARG A 292 -14.86 39.57 8.86
C ARG A 292 -16.30 39.95 8.49
N ASP A 293 -17.30 39.40 9.16
CA ASP A 293 -18.71 39.69 8.89
C ASP A 293 -19.01 41.19 9.09
N MET A 294 -18.45 41.80 10.13
CA MET A 294 -18.52 43.24 10.34
C MET A 294 -17.86 44.04 9.21
N ALA A 295 -16.74 43.56 8.66
CA ALA A 295 -16.05 44.20 7.54
C ALA A 295 -16.77 44.04 6.19
N HIS A 296 -17.61 43.02 6.04
CA HIS A 296 -18.41 42.75 4.83
C HIS A 296 -19.80 43.39 4.84
N LYS A 297 -20.30 43.91 5.98
CA LYS A 297 -21.58 44.62 6.04
C LYS A 297 -21.59 45.84 5.10
N TYR A 298 -22.51 45.82 4.13
CA TYR A 298 -22.72 46.91 3.17
C TYR A 298 -23.16 48.20 3.87
N LYS A 299 -22.54 49.33 3.51
CA LYS A 299 -22.94 50.68 3.95
C LYS A 299 -23.18 51.59 2.76
N ARG A 300 -24.24 52.41 2.86
CA ARG A 300 -24.81 53.20 1.76
C ARG A 300 -23.96 54.43 1.36
N ASN A 301 -23.04 54.90 2.20
CA ASN A 301 -22.16 56.06 1.95
C ASN A 301 -20.69 55.74 2.23
N PHE A 302 -19.96 55.25 1.22
CA PHE A 302 -18.58 54.77 1.36
C PHE A 302 -17.54 55.93 1.42
N GLY A 303 -17.29 56.45 2.63
CA GLY A 303 -16.29 57.50 2.90
C GLY A 303 -14.88 56.99 3.24
N LYS A 304 -13.90 57.90 3.36
CA LYS A 304 -12.50 57.58 3.77
C LYS A 304 -12.44 56.89 5.15
N ALA A 305 -13.17 57.39 6.14
CA ALA A 305 -13.24 56.83 7.48
C ALA A 305 -13.81 55.39 7.51
N GLU A 306 -14.76 55.09 6.61
CA GLU A 306 -15.32 53.74 6.51
C GLU A 306 -14.33 52.76 5.86
N ARG A 307 -13.52 53.21 4.91
CA ARG A 307 -12.41 52.41 4.35
C ARG A 307 -11.38 52.09 5.42
N GLU A 308 -10.99 53.07 6.23
CA GLU A 308 -10.05 52.88 7.35
C GLU A 308 -10.62 51.91 8.40
N GLN A 309 -11.90 52.05 8.76
CA GLN A 309 -12.58 51.13 9.69
C GLN A 309 -12.60 49.70 9.13
N ARG A 310 -12.95 49.52 7.86
CA ARG A 310 -12.97 48.21 7.19
C ARG A 310 -11.58 47.58 7.16
N GLN A 311 -10.56 48.37 6.86
CA GLN A 311 -9.16 47.92 6.86
C GLN A 311 -8.71 47.50 8.26
N ALA A 312 -9.10 48.24 9.31
CA ALA A 312 -8.81 47.88 10.68
C ALA A 312 -9.45 46.54 11.09
N LEU A 313 -10.73 46.31 10.74
CA LEU A 313 -11.43 45.05 11.01
C LEU A 313 -10.77 43.85 10.31
N PHE A 314 -10.38 44.00 9.04
CA PHE A 314 -9.63 42.95 8.34
C PHE A 314 -8.24 42.71 8.95
N THR A 315 -7.58 43.76 9.41
CA THR A 315 -6.29 43.64 10.08
C THR A 315 -6.42 42.87 11.39
N GLU A 316 -7.48 43.13 12.17
CA GLU A 316 -7.76 42.42 13.41
C GLU A 316 -8.09 40.95 13.15
N ALA A 317 -8.95 40.66 12.18
CA ALA A 317 -9.24 39.29 11.76
C ALA A 317 -7.96 38.55 11.34
N ARG A 318 -7.05 39.19 10.59
CA ARG A 318 -5.74 38.62 10.21
C ARG A 318 -4.83 38.37 11.42
N ASN A 319 -4.77 39.26 12.39
CA ASN A 319 -3.97 39.08 13.61
C ASN A 319 -4.48 37.91 14.45
N ILE A 320 -5.80 37.76 14.57
CA ILE A 320 -6.42 36.62 15.24
C ILE A 320 -6.08 35.32 14.49
N MET A 321 -6.14 35.32 13.16
CA MET A 321 -5.75 34.15 12.35
C MET A 321 -4.27 33.76 12.53
N LYS A 322 -3.35 34.73 12.65
CA LYS A 322 -1.94 34.43 13.01
C LYS A 322 -1.81 33.78 14.39
N SER A 323 -2.64 34.19 15.34
CA SER A 323 -2.68 33.59 16.68
C SER A 323 -3.24 32.17 16.64
N VAL A 324 -4.25 31.92 15.80
CA VAL A 324 -4.76 30.57 15.51
C VAL A 324 -3.66 29.70 14.93
N GLU A 325 -2.92 30.17 13.93
CA GLU A 325 -1.83 29.42 13.30
C GLU A 325 -0.73 29.05 14.29
N SER A 326 -0.36 30.00 15.15
CA SER A 326 0.64 29.80 16.21
C SER A 326 0.18 28.76 17.24
N THR A 327 -1.10 28.79 17.61
CA THR A 327 -1.70 27.83 18.54
C THR A 327 -1.81 26.44 17.91
N GLU A 328 -2.22 26.35 16.64
CA GLU A 328 -2.24 25.09 15.87
C GLU A 328 -0.82 24.48 15.79
N GLN A 329 0.21 25.31 15.54
CA GLN A 329 1.60 24.85 15.55
C GLN A 329 2.05 24.36 16.93
N TYR A 330 1.64 25.04 18.01
CA TYR A 330 1.90 24.59 19.38
C TYR A 330 1.30 23.20 19.66
N ILE A 331 0.03 22.99 19.28
CA ILE A 331 -0.65 21.69 19.45
C ILE A 331 0.13 20.59 18.73
N VAL A 332 0.48 20.82 17.46
CA VAL A 332 1.23 19.85 16.65
C VAL A 332 2.58 19.54 17.29
N ASN A 333 3.33 20.55 17.74
CA ASN A 333 4.63 20.36 18.38
C ASN A 333 4.51 19.61 19.71
N ASP A 334 3.50 19.92 20.54
CA ASP A 334 3.24 19.22 21.80
C ASP A 334 2.96 17.72 21.55
N LEU A 335 2.07 17.41 20.61
CA LEU A 335 1.74 16.03 20.24
C LEU A 335 2.96 15.27 19.71
N ILE A 336 3.74 15.88 18.82
CA ILE A 336 4.96 15.29 18.26
C ILE A 336 5.98 15.04 19.37
N SER A 337 6.17 15.97 20.30
CA SER A 337 7.16 15.83 21.38
C SER A 337 6.84 14.68 22.34
N LYS A 338 5.56 14.38 22.52
CA LYS A 338 5.07 13.29 23.39
C LYS A 338 5.05 11.93 22.68
N ALA A 339 5.07 11.91 21.35
CA ALA A 339 5.02 10.68 20.57
C ALA A 339 6.33 9.89 20.72
N GLN A 340 6.22 8.61 21.05
CA GLN A 340 7.36 7.69 21.08
C GLN A 340 7.65 7.18 19.65
N VAL A 341 6.58 6.96 18.88
CA VAL A 341 6.65 6.49 17.50
C VAL A 341 5.80 7.39 16.61
N ILE A 342 6.35 7.80 15.48
CA ILE A 342 5.61 8.44 14.39
C ILE A 342 5.47 7.45 13.25
N THR A 343 4.25 7.23 12.77
CA THR A 343 3.97 6.35 11.64
C THR A 343 3.51 7.15 10.42
N ALA A 344 4.07 6.86 9.24
CA ALA A 344 3.71 7.55 7.99
C ALA A 344 4.00 6.67 6.76
N THR A 345 3.50 7.05 5.58
CA THR A 345 4.03 6.46 4.34
C THR A 345 5.42 7.02 4.03
N LEU A 346 6.16 6.42 3.09
CA LEU A 346 7.48 6.91 2.67
C LEU A 346 7.44 8.41 2.31
N VAL A 347 6.53 8.80 1.42
CA VAL A 347 6.30 10.21 1.02
C VAL A 347 5.66 11.00 2.16
N GLY A 348 4.69 10.41 2.88
CA GLY A 348 4.01 11.04 4.01
C GLY A 348 4.95 11.42 5.16
N SER A 349 6.11 10.78 5.27
CA SER A 349 7.16 11.17 6.22
C SER A 349 7.69 12.59 5.98
N ASN A 350 7.46 13.17 4.80
CA ASN A 350 7.79 14.56 4.47
C ASN A 350 6.60 15.52 4.53
N HIS A 351 5.50 15.11 5.18
CA HIS A 351 4.41 16.02 5.49
C HIS A 351 4.90 17.26 6.25
N TYR A 352 4.31 18.43 5.97
CA TYR A 352 4.82 19.73 6.45
C TYR A 352 4.95 19.83 7.98
N THR A 353 4.16 19.05 8.73
CA THR A 353 4.22 18.99 10.20
C THR A 353 5.44 18.23 10.74
N VAL A 354 5.99 17.28 9.97
CA VAL A 354 7.07 16.38 10.42
C VAL A 354 8.32 16.43 9.54
N ARG A 355 8.30 17.16 8.41
CA ARG A 355 9.41 17.21 7.44
C ARG A 355 10.75 17.67 8.01
N HIS A 356 10.73 18.50 9.05
CA HIS A 356 11.94 19.06 9.68
C HIS A 356 12.48 18.18 10.82
N LEU A 357 11.75 17.14 11.22
CA LEU A 357 12.16 16.27 12.30
C LEU A 357 13.33 15.36 11.87
N LYS A 358 14.21 15.09 12.82
CA LYS A 358 15.28 14.11 12.70
C LYS A 358 15.05 13.01 13.72
N TYR A 359 15.33 11.78 13.30
CA TYR A 359 15.12 10.58 14.08
C TYR A 359 16.46 9.91 14.36
N HIS A 360 16.52 9.11 15.41
CA HIS A 360 17.66 8.23 15.58
C HIS A 360 17.57 7.06 14.61
N THR A 361 16.40 6.43 14.59
CA THR A 361 16.12 5.22 13.80
C THR A 361 14.89 5.43 12.93
N VAL A 362 15.01 5.02 11.67
CA VAL A 362 13.90 4.82 10.75
C VAL A 362 13.70 3.33 10.54
N VAL A 363 12.46 2.85 10.64
CA VAL A 363 12.08 1.48 10.29
C VAL A 363 11.23 1.53 9.03
N ILE A 364 11.63 0.80 8.00
CA ILE A 364 10.90 0.68 6.73
C ILE A 364 10.37 -0.75 6.60
N ASP A 365 9.06 -0.93 6.76
CA ASP A 365 8.39 -2.20 6.45
C ASP A 365 7.95 -2.24 4.98
N GLU A 366 7.76 -3.45 4.46
CA GLU A 366 7.50 -3.74 3.04
C GLU A 366 8.52 -3.07 2.09
N ALA A 367 9.79 -2.98 2.51
CA ALA A 367 10.86 -2.37 1.73
C ALA A 367 11.12 -3.07 0.38
N GLY A 368 10.72 -4.35 0.24
CA GLY A 368 10.74 -5.10 -1.02
C GLY A 368 9.70 -4.65 -2.05
N GLN A 369 8.73 -3.83 -1.65
CA GLN A 369 7.70 -3.24 -2.52
C GLN A 369 7.92 -1.74 -2.75
N ALA A 370 9.01 -1.17 -2.24
CA ALA A 370 9.28 0.26 -2.30
C ALA A 370 10.27 0.59 -3.43
N LEU A 371 9.95 1.62 -4.22
CA LEU A 371 10.93 2.25 -5.10
C LEU A 371 12.06 2.81 -4.24
N GLU A 372 13.30 2.51 -4.59
CA GLU A 372 14.46 3.00 -3.85
C GLU A 372 14.45 4.53 -3.67
N PRO A 373 14.14 5.36 -4.70
CA PRO A 373 14.04 6.81 -4.52
C PRO A 373 13.10 7.25 -3.38
N ALA A 374 12.00 6.51 -3.15
CA ALA A 374 11.07 6.80 -2.07
C ALA A 374 11.64 6.45 -0.69
N CYS A 375 12.45 5.40 -0.58
CA CYS A 375 13.13 5.02 0.67
C CYS A 375 14.09 6.11 1.16
N TRP A 376 14.72 6.86 0.25
CA TRP A 376 15.65 7.92 0.62
C TRP A 376 14.96 9.09 1.35
N ILE A 377 13.67 9.34 1.14
CA ILE A 377 12.90 10.42 1.80
C ILE A 377 12.99 10.33 3.34
N PRO A 378 12.62 9.20 3.98
CA PRO A 378 12.76 9.04 5.42
C PRO A 378 14.20 8.74 5.86
N ILE A 379 15.01 8.02 5.07
CA ILE A 379 16.39 7.63 5.45
C ILE A 379 17.26 8.85 5.74
N LEU A 380 17.14 9.93 4.95
CA LEU A 380 17.92 11.16 5.13
C LEU A 380 17.56 11.95 6.41
N LYS A 381 16.57 11.47 7.17
CA LYS A 381 16.18 12.01 8.48
C LYS A 381 16.75 11.20 9.65
N ALA A 382 17.46 10.10 9.40
CA ALA A 382 17.91 9.17 10.43
C ALA A 382 19.43 8.94 10.43
N LYS A 383 19.92 8.36 11.53
CA LYS A 383 21.30 7.86 11.66
C LYS A 383 21.38 6.33 11.45
N LYS A 384 20.28 5.65 11.73
CA LYS A 384 20.11 4.20 11.62
C LYS A 384 18.86 3.86 10.83
N VAL A 385 18.92 2.84 9.98
CA VAL A 385 17.77 2.30 9.25
C VAL A 385 17.60 0.82 9.55
N VAL A 386 16.35 0.40 9.75
CA VAL A 386 15.94 -1.01 9.76
C VAL A 386 15.10 -1.23 8.51
N LEU A 387 15.57 -2.08 7.60
CA LEU A 387 14.82 -2.47 6.41
C LEU A 387 14.15 -3.82 6.67
N ALA A 388 12.86 -3.91 6.41
CA ALA A 388 12.11 -5.14 6.58
C ALA A 388 11.22 -5.40 5.37
N GLY A 389 11.19 -6.64 4.93
CA GLY A 389 10.44 -7.01 3.75
C GLY A 389 10.87 -8.36 3.21
N ASP A 390 10.43 -8.64 1.99
CA ASP A 390 10.80 -9.84 1.28
C ASP A 390 11.07 -9.49 -0.19
N HIS A 391 12.34 -9.57 -0.59
CA HIS A 391 12.77 -9.28 -1.96
C HIS A 391 12.53 -10.47 -2.90
N CYS A 392 12.13 -11.64 -2.39
CA CYS A 392 11.69 -12.80 -3.17
C CYS A 392 10.19 -12.75 -3.54
N GLN A 393 9.45 -11.73 -3.06
CA GLN A 393 8.06 -11.46 -3.44
C GLN A 393 7.99 -10.32 -4.49
N LEU A 394 6.79 -9.84 -4.80
CA LEU A 394 6.56 -8.82 -5.83
C LEU A 394 7.39 -7.55 -5.60
N PRO A 395 8.14 -7.08 -6.62
CA PRO A 395 8.83 -5.80 -6.60
C PRO A 395 7.84 -4.61 -6.69
N PRO A 396 8.29 -3.36 -6.52
CA PRO A 396 7.47 -2.19 -6.81
C PRO A 396 6.98 -2.21 -8.26
N THR A 397 5.74 -1.76 -8.48
CA THR A 397 5.19 -1.55 -9.83
C THR A 397 5.89 -0.38 -10.51
N VAL A 398 6.57 -0.66 -11.62
CA VAL A 398 7.21 0.33 -12.49
C VAL A 398 6.47 0.35 -13.83
N LYS A 399 5.99 1.52 -14.25
CA LYS A 399 5.21 1.71 -15.49
C LYS A 399 6.10 1.63 -16.72
N SER A 400 7.27 2.25 -16.66
CA SER A 400 8.25 2.22 -17.74
C SER A 400 9.00 0.90 -17.75
N SER A 401 8.74 0.09 -18.77
CA SER A 401 9.50 -1.14 -19.03
C SER A 401 11.00 -0.86 -19.22
N GLU A 402 11.34 0.31 -19.77
CA GLU A 402 12.73 0.75 -19.89
C GLU A 402 13.37 1.03 -18.52
N ALA A 403 12.71 1.84 -17.68
CA ALA A 403 13.23 2.16 -16.35
C ALA A 403 13.34 0.90 -15.47
N ALA A 404 12.35 0.00 -15.56
CA ALA A 404 12.37 -1.29 -14.87
C ALA A 404 13.60 -2.11 -15.25
N ARG A 405 13.82 -2.34 -16.56
CA ARG A 405 14.96 -3.11 -17.08
C ARG A 405 16.31 -2.48 -16.71
N ASN A 406 16.38 -1.16 -16.62
CA ASN A 406 17.61 -0.44 -16.27
C ASN A 406 17.86 -0.36 -14.74
N GLY A 407 17.00 -0.98 -13.92
CA GLY A 407 17.24 -1.23 -12.51
C GLY A 407 16.37 -0.44 -11.52
N LEU A 408 15.29 0.21 -11.98
CA LEU A 408 14.35 0.90 -11.08
C LEU A 408 13.48 -0.08 -10.27
N SER A 409 13.27 -1.30 -10.78
CA SER A 409 12.56 -2.38 -10.09
C SER A 409 13.39 -3.05 -8.99
N THR A 410 14.71 -2.92 -9.02
CA THR A 410 15.61 -3.44 -7.99
C THR A 410 15.54 -2.55 -6.75
N THR A 411 14.98 -3.09 -5.67
CA THR A 411 14.74 -2.33 -4.44
C THR A 411 16.01 -2.07 -3.63
N LEU A 412 15.94 -1.08 -2.74
CA LEU A 412 17.02 -0.84 -1.77
C LEU A 412 17.25 -2.06 -0.86
N LEU A 413 16.17 -2.76 -0.47
CA LEU A 413 16.25 -3.98 0.32
C LEU A 413 17.07 -5.06 -0.40
N GLU A 414 16.79 -5.30 -1.68
CA GLU A 414 17.50 -6.28 -2.51
C GLU A 414 18.99 -5.92 -2.64
N LYS A 415 19.30 -4.64 -2.91
CA LYS A 415 20.69 -4.15 -3.01
C LYS A 415 21.44 -4.31 -1.68
N CYS A 416 20.86 -3.87 -0.57
CA CYS A 416 21.53 -3.94 0.73
C CYS A 416 21.66 -5.38 1.24
N THR A 417 20.72 -6.27 0.90
CA THR A 417 20.84 -7.71 1.23
C THR A 417 22.06 -8.32 0.54
N ALA A 418 22.27 -7.99 -0.74
CA ALA A 418 23.43 -8.46 -1.49
C ALA A 418 24.75 -7.82 -1.03
N LEU A 419 24.74 -6.54 -0.66
CA LEU A 419 25.94 -5.80 -0.23
C LEU A 419 26.39 -6.13 1.19
N HIS A 420 25.44 -6.41 2.10
CA HIS A 420 25.67 -6.55 3.54
C HIS A 420 24.96 -7.78 4.12
N PRO A 421 25.34 -9.01 3.71
CA PRO A 421 24.73 -10.24 4.22
C PRO A 421 24.83 -10.35 5.75
N GLU A 422 25.86 -9.77 6.37
CA GLU A 422 26.04 -9.72 7.82
C GLU A 422 24.96 -8.92 8.57
N ALA A 423 24.30 -7.98 7.88
CA ALA A 423 23.19 -7.20 8.43
C ALA A 423 21.84 -7.90 8.31
N VAL A 424 21.77 -9.02 7.58
CA VAL A 424 20.52 -9.73 7.27
C VAL A 424 20.21 -10.76 8.36
N THR A 425 18.93 -10.82 8.74
CA THR A 425 18.36 -11.93 9.50
C THR A 425 17.14 -12.46 8.77
N LEU A 426 17.19 -13.74 8.38
CA LEU A 426 16.06 -14.45 7.78
C LEU A 426 15.17 -15.00 8.90
N LEU A 427 13.88 -14.70 8.84
CA LEU A 427 12.89 -15.38 9.69
C LEU A 427 12.57 -16.75 9.09
N GLU A 428 12.82 -17.81 9.85
CA GLU A 428 12.78 -19.18 9.31
C GLU A 428 11.47 -19.92 9.60
N GLU A 429 10.78 -19.60 10.69
CA GLU A 429 9.55 -20.30 11.08
C GLU A 429 8.29 -19.56 10.64
N GLN A 430 7.43 -20.22 9.88
CA GLN A 430 6.17 -19.68 9.36
C GLN A 430 4.93 -20.29 10.04
N TYR A 431 3.89 -19.47 10.20
CA TYR A 431 2.66 -19.78 10.94
C TYR A 431 1.40 -19.74 10.08
N ARG A 432 1.53 -19.85 8.75
CA ARG A 432 0.43 -19.72 7.78
C ARG A 432 0.11 -21.02 7.07
N MET A 433 1.10 -21.62 6.42
CA MET A 433 0.93 -22.63 5.38
C MET A 433 1.11 -24.03 5.93
N ASN A 434 0.39 -24.98 5.35
CA ASN A 434 0.74 -26.40 5.44
C ASN A 434 2.16 -26.61 4.89
N GLU A 435 2.92 -27.58 5.43
CA GLU A 435 4.29 -27.84 5.00
C GLU A 435 4.40 -28.19 3.50
N ASN A 436 3.40 -28.89 2.94
CA ASN A 436 3.39 -29.27 1.52
C ASN A 436 3.17 -28.06 0.60
N ILE A 437 2.41 -27.06 1.05
CA ILE A 437 2.22 -25.80 0.33
C ILE A 437 3.51 -24.96 0.41
N MET A 438 4.13 -24.91 1.60
CA MET A 438 5.35 -24.14 1.85
C MET A 438 6.56 -24.72 1.10
N GLY A 439 6.67 -26.05 1.00
CA GLY A 439 7.89 -26.76 0.65
C GLY A 439 8.55 -26.28 -0.64
N TYR A 440 7.79 -26.19 -1.74
CA TYR A 440 8.34 -25.73 -3.02
C TYR A 440 8.84 -24.28 -2.97
N SER A 441 8.04 -23.38 -2.39
CA SER A 441 8.43 -21.97 -2.21
C SER A 441 9.70 -21.85 -1.36
N SER A 442 9.80 -22.62 -0.27
CA SER A 442 11.00 -22.67 0.59
C SER A 442 12.25 -23.08 -0.20
N GLN A 443 12.17 -24.15 -0.98
CA GLN A 443 13.30 -24.68 -1.75
C GLN A 443 13.79 -23.68 -2.81
N VAL A 444 12.87 -23.09 -3.57
CA VAL A 444 13.21 -22.23 -4.71
C VAL A 444 13.65 -20.83 -4.28
N PHE A 445 12.96 -20.22 -3.32
CA PHE A 445 13.14 -18.80 -3.00
C PHE A 445 13.91 -18.53 -1.71
N TYR A 446 14.05 -19.54 -0.85
CA TYR A 446 14.58 -19.37 0.51
C TYR A 446 15.55 -20.48 0.91
N GLU A 447 16.20 -21.12 -0.07
CA GLU A 447 17.26 -22.13 0.13
C GLU A 447 16.85 -23.32 1.02
N GLY A 448 15.56 -23.65 1.07
CA GLY A 448 15.03 -24.71 1.92
C GLY A 448 15.00 -24.39 3.42
N ARG A 449 15.23 -23.12 3.80
CA ARG A 449 15.37 -22.72 5.21
C ARG A 449 14.04 -22.50 5.94
N LEU A 450 12.92 -22.39 5.22
CA LEU A 450 11.62 -22.19 5.88
C LEU A 450 11.11 -23.46 6.52
N LYS A 451 10.55 -23.30 7.72
CA LYS A 451 9.98 -24.37 8.54
C LYS A 451 8.55 -24.01 8.91
N ALA A 452 7.62 -24.95 8.72
CA ALA A 452 6.26 -24.79 9.18
C ALA A 452 6.19 -25.00 10.69
N HIS A 453 5.63 -24.04 11.42
CA HIS A 453 5.36 -24.23 12.84
C HIS A 453 4.38 -25.39 13.03
N THR A 454 4.51 -26.12 14.14
CA THR A 454 3.70 -27.31 14.45
C THR A 454 2.18 -27.06 14.38
N SER A 455 1.73 -25.83 14.65
CA SER A 455 0.31 -25.45 14.57
C SER A 455 -0.25 -25.42 13.15
N VAL A 456 0.59 -25.37 12.11
CA VAL A 456 0.17 -25.30 10.70
C VAL A 456 0.79 -26.38 9.83
N ALA A 457 1.90 -27.01 10.25
CA ALA A 457 2.62 -27.98 9.43
C ALA A 457 1.71 -29.05 8.78
N GLN A 458 0.76 -29.58 9.56
CA GLN A 458 -0.15 -30.65 9.15
C GLN A 458 -1.62 -30.22 9.06
N HIS A 459 -1.91 -28.91 9.07
CA HIS A 459 -3.31 -28.49 9.06
C HIS A 459 -3.97 -28.74 7.69
N LEU A 460 -5.19 -29.26 7.71
CA LEU A 460 -5.99 -29.59 6.53
C LEU A 460 -7.41 -29.02 6.70
N LEU A 461 -8.22 -29.10 5.65
CA LEU A 461 -9.66 -28.78 5.76
C LEU A 461 -10.43 -29.92 6.45
N HIS A 462 -10.03 -31.18 6.24
CA HIS A 462 -10.51 -32.36 6.94
C HIS A 462 -9.48 -33.50 6.79
N ASP A 463 -9.62 -34.59 7.56
CA ASP A 463 -8.60 -35.65 7.67
C ASP A 463 -8.27 -36.35 6.34
N ALA A 464 -9.26 -36.50 5.46
CA ALA A 464 -9.08 -37.10 4.13
C ALA A 464 -8.62 -36.13 3.02
N ASP A 465 -8.39 -34.85 3.34
CA ASP A 465 -8.01 -33.84 2.35
C ASP A 465 -6.51 -33.84 2.07
N THR A 466 -6.10 -33.28 0.93
CA THR A 466 -4.69 -32.99 0.61
C THR A 466 -4.45 -31.48 0.69
N ALA A 467 -3.26 -31.04 1.06
CA ALA A 467 -2.98 -29.60 1.15
C ALA A 467 -2.69 -28.94 -0.21
N LEU A 468 -2.24 -29.71 -1.19
CA LEU A 468 -1.82 -29.24 -2.51
C LEU A 468 -2.50 -30.08 -3.59
N ASN A 469 -2.94 -29.42 -4.67
CA ASN A 469 -3.29 -30.06 -5.92
C ASN A 469 -2.77 -29.23 -7.11
N PHE A 470 -2.18 -29.91 -8.09
CA PHE A 470 -1.97 -29.38 -9.43
C PHE A 470 -2.91 -30.13 -10.38
N VAL A 471 -3.84 -29.42 -11.00
CA VAL A 471 -4.81 -29.98 -11.94
C VAL A 471 -4.38 -29.62 -13.35
N ASP A 472 -3.85 -30.60 -14.06
CA ASP A 472 -3.32 -30.43 -15.41
C ASP A 472 -4.44 -30.40 -16.45
N THR A 473 -4.48 -29.32 -17.23
CA THR A 473 -5.41 -29.15 -18.36
C THR A 473 -4.79 -29.51 -19.71
N SER A 474 -3.57 -30.04 -19.73
CA SER A 474 -2.91 -30.42 -20.98
C SER A 474 -3.71 -31.47 -21.75
N GLY A 475 -3.79 -31.29 -23.06
CA GLY A 475 -4.56 -32.16 -23.95
C GLY A 475 -6.09 -32.04 -23.84
N CYS A 476 -6.62 -31.13 -23.01
CA CYS A 476 -8.08 -30.95 -22.83
C CYS A 476 -8.72 -30.02 -23.86
N GLY A 477 -7.93 -29.36 -24.71
CA GLY A 477 -8.41 -28.37 -25.68
C GLY A 477 -8.83 -27.04 -25.04
N PHE A 478 -8.30 -26.71 -23.86
CA PHE A 478 -8.58 -25.45 -23.18
C PHE A 478 -7.67 -24.36 -23.75
N ASP A 479 -8.03 -23.84 -24.92
CA ASP A 479 -7.20 -22.90 -25.67
C ASP A 479 -7.33 -21.46 -25.13
N GLU A 480 -6.18 -20.78 -24.99
CA GLU A 480 -6.17 -19.38 -24.61
C GLU A 480 -6.73 -18.47 -25.72
N LYS A 481 -7.37 -17.37 -25.32
CA LYS A 481 -7.88 -16.31 -26.22
C LYS A 481 -7.18 -14.99 -25.88
N ILE A 482 -6.79 -14.26 -26.92
CA ILE A 482 -6.15 -12.94 -26.80
C ILE A 482 -7.21 -11.87 -27.00
N GLU A 483 -7.46 -11.07 -25.97
CA GLU A 483 -8.40 -9.95 -26.02
C GLU A 483 -7.65 -8.63 -25.78
N GLY A 484 -7.32 -7.92 -26.86
CA GLY A 484 -6.51 -6.70 -26.77
C GLY A 484 -5.09 -6.99 -26.28
N THR A 485 -4.75 -6.51 -25.08
CA THR A 485 -3.41 -6.67 -24.46
C THR A 485 -3.37 -7.71 -23.33
N SER A 486 -4.47 -8.43 -23.06
CA SER A 486 -4.51 -9.49 -22.05
C SER A 486 -4.90 -10.84 -22.64
N THR A 487 -4.88 -11.87 -21.79
CA THR A 487 -5.17 -13.25 -22.15
C THR A 487 -6.28 -13.77 -21.25
N THR A 488 -7.19 -14.56 -21.83
CA THR A 488 -8.24 -15.30 -21.15
C THR A 488 -8.19 -16.77 -21.54
N ASN A 489 -8.77 -17.63 -20.72
CA ASN A 489 -9.00 -19.04 -21.02
C ASN A 489 -10.38 -19.41 -20.47
N PRO A 490 -11.44 -19.27 -21.30
CA PRO A 490 -12.81 -19.53 -20.86
C PRO A 490 -13.08 -20.97 -20.43
N GLU A 491 -12.45 -21.93 -21.09
CA GLU A 491 -12.59 -23.34 -20.84
C GLU A 491 -11.94 -23.70 -19.48
N GLU A 492 -10.74 -23.17 -19.20
CA GLU A 492 -10.11 -23.28 -17.86
C GLU A 492 -10.95 -22.60 -16.77
N ALA A 493 -11.54 -21.44 -17.06
CA ALA A 493 -12.41 -20.73 -16.10
C ALA A 493 -13.67 -21.55 -15.77
N ALA A 494 -14.34 -22.09 -16.78
CA ALA A 494 -15.53 -22.94 -16.58
C ALA A 494 -15.17 -24.21 -15.79
N PHE A 495 -14.04 -24.85 -16.13
CA PHE A 495 -13.54 -26.01 -15.41
C PHE A 495 -13.21 -25.69 -13.94
N LEU A 496 -12.55 -24.57 -13.67
CA LEU A 496 -12.23 -24.13 -12.31
C LEU A 496 -13.49 -24.03 -11.45
N PHE A 497 -14.55 -23.43 -11.97
CA PHE A 497 -15.81 -23.31 -11.23
C PHE A 497 -16.56 -24.63 -11.07
N LYS A 498 -16.47 -25.53 -12.05
CA LYS A 498 -16.97 -26.91 -11.92
C LYS A 498 -16.26 -27.64 -10.76
N HIS A 499 -14.93 -27.63 -10.77
CA HIS A 499 -14.11 -28.26 -9.74
C HIS A 499 -14.34 -27.61 -8.36
N LEU A 500 -14.36 -26.27 -8.29
CA LEU A 500 -14.63 -25.53 -7.07
C LEU A 500 -16.02 -25.85 -6.50
N THR A 501 -17.05 -25.97 -7.35
CA THR A 501 -18.41 -26.31 -6.93
C THR A 501 -18.48 -27.69 -6.32
N GLN A 502 -17.85 -28.69 -6.96
CA GLN A 502 -17.78 -30.04 -6.41
C GLN A 502 -17.05 -30.05 -5.06
N PHE A 503 -15.92 -29.34 -4.98
CA PHE A 503 -15.13 -29.24 -3.75
C PHE A 503 -15.91 -28.58 -2.60
N VAL A 504 -16.52 -27.42 -2.85
CA VAL A 504 -17.35 -26.70 -1.87
C VAL A 504 -18.54 -27.53 -1.42
N THR A 505 -19.20 -28.25 -2.34
CA THR A 505 -20.31 -29.15 -2.04
C THR A 505 -19.86 -30.29 -1.12
N GLY A 506 -18.69 -30.87 -1.36
CA GLY A 506 -18.08 -31.87 -0.47
C GLY A 506 -17.77 -31.34 0.93
N LEU A 507 -17.40 -30.06 1.05
CA LEU A 507 -17.10 -29.42 2.34
C LEU A 507 -18.34 -29.10 3.18
N GLN A 508 -19.55 -29.09 2.60
CA GLN A 508 -20.78 -28.73 3.34
C GLN A 508 -21.03 -29.62 4.56
N GLY A 509 -20.66 -30.91 4.48
CA GLY A 509 -20.80 -31.84 5.59
C GLY A 509 -19.81 -31.62 6.74
N HIS A 510 -18.76 -30.83 6.53
CA HIS A 510 -17.66 -30.63 7.48
C HIS A 510 -17.73 -29.29 8.24
N TYR A 511 -18.50 -28.31 7.74
CA TYR A 511 -18.52 -26.95 8.27
C TYR A 511 -19.93 -26.41 8.48
N THR A 512 -20.17 -25.73 9.60
CA THR A 512 -21.44 -25.03 9.86
C THR A 512 -21.46 -23.65 9.20
N ASN A 513 -22.66 -23.16 8.87
CA ASN A 513 -22.87 -21.79 8.38
C ASN A 513 -22.25 -20.76 9.36
N GLY A 514 -21.45 -19.83 8.83
CA GLY A 514 -20.69 -18.84 9.61
C GLY A 514 -19.26 -19.23 9.99
N HIS A 515 -18.88 -20.50 9.81
CA HIS A 515 -17.50 -21.00 10.05
C HIS A 515 -16.90 -21.63 8.79
N PHE A 516 -17.43 -21.28 7.61
CA PHE A 516 -16.95 -21.83 6.35
C PHE A 516 -15.55 -21.29 6.02
N PRO A 517 -14.63 -22.14 5.48
CA PRO A 517 -13.30 -21.69 5.12
C PRO A 517 -13.32 -20.57 4.08
N SER A 518 -12.43 -19.60 4.25
CA SER A 518 -12.30 -18.49 3.31
C SER A 518 -11.62 -18.95 2.01
N ILE A 519 -12.13 -18.49 0.86
CA ILE A 519 -11.69 -18.91 -0.48
C ILE A 519 -11.19 -17.71 -1.27
N ALA A 520 -10.06 -17.87 -1.96
CA ALA A 520 -9.65 -16.98 -3.03
C ALA A 520 -9.50 -17.73 -4.36
N VAL A 521 -9.99 -17.11 -5.43
CA VAL A 521 -9.71 -17.49 -6.81
C VAL A 521 -8.86 -16.38 -7.41
N ILE A 522 -7.64 -16.71 -7.82
CA ILE A 522 -6.67 -15.73 -8.33
C ILE A 522 -6.14 -16.12 -9.70
N SER A 523 -5.81 -15.11 -10.49
CA SER A 523 -5.16 -15.28 -11.80
C SER A 523 -4.16 -14.13 -12.05
N PRO A 524 -3.08 -14.35 -12.81
CA PRO A 524 -2.18 -13.27 -13.22
C PRO A 524 -2.84 -12.23 -14.15
N TYR A 525 -3.88 -12.62 -14.89
CA TYR A 525 -4.44 -11.82 -15.98
C TYR A 525 -5.73 -11.11 -15.58
N LYS A 526 -5.79 -9.80 -15.77
CA LYS A 526 -6.95 -8.98 -15.37
C LYS A 526 -8.24 -9.38 -16.09
N GLN A 527 -8.17 -9.70 -17.38
CA GLN A 527 -9.35 -10.15 -18.13
C GLN A 527 -9.81 -11.54 -17.69
N GLN A 528 -8.89 -12.47 -17.40
CA GLN A 528 -9.27 -13.75 -16.80
C GLN A 528 -9.99 -13.55 -15.46
N VAL A 529 -9.55 -12.62 -14.63
CA VAL A 529 -10.24 -12.28 -13.38
C VAL A 529 -11.64 -11.73 -13.62
N GLN A 530 -11.88 -10.96 -14.70
CA GLN A 530 -13.23 -10.50 -15.05
C GLN A 530 -14.13 -11.68 -15.43
N LEU A 531 -13.61 -12.57 -16.28
CA LEU A 531 -14.32 -13.79 -16.66
C LEU A 531 -14.63 -14.69 -15.45
N LEU A 532 -13.68 -14.87 -14.54
CA LEU A 532 -13.88 -15.64 -13.31
C LEU A 532 -14.93 -15.00 -12.38
N LYS A 533 -15.01 -13.66 -12.34
CA LYS A 533 -16.07 -12.95 -11.59
C LYS A 533 -17.44 -13.20 -12.21
N GLU A 534 -17.54 -13.18 -13.53
CA GLU A 534 -18.77 -13.49 -14.25
C GLU A 534 -19.22 -14.94 -13.99
N GLN A 535 -18.29 -15.89 -14.08
CA GLN A 535 -18.56 -17.31 -13.78
C GLN A 535 -19.06 -17.52 -12.34
N LEU A 536 -18.48 -16.83 -11.35
CA LEU A 536 -18.96 -16.89 -9.96
C LEU A 536 -20.42 -16.42 -9.84
N LEU A 537 -20.80 -15.34 -10.53
CA LEU A 537 -22.18 -14.84 -10.52
C LEU A 537 -23.17 -15.82 -11.18
N HIS A 538 -22.70 -16.61 -12.13
CA HIS A 538 -23.49 -17.60 -12.87
C HIS A 538 -23.40 -19.02 -12.29
N SER A 539 -22.87 -19.20 -11.07
CA SER A 539 -22.78 -20.49 -10.37
C SER A 539 -23.80 -20.55 -9.20
N PRO A 540 -25.01 -21.10 -9.39
CA PRO A 540 -26.06 -21.15 -8.37
C PRO A 540 -25.64 -21.84 -7.08
N GLU A 541 -24.88 -22.92 -7.18
CA GLU A 541 -24.43 -23.76 -6.06
C GLU A 541 -23.42 -23.04 -5.17
N LEU A 542 -22.70 -22.05 -5.71
CA LEU A 542 -21.74 -21.24 -4.98
C LEU A 542 -22.34 -19.96 -4.41
N GLN A 543 -23.55 -19.56 -4.83
CA GLN A 543 -24.21 -18.35 -4.29
C GLN A 543 -24.35 -18.35 -2.76
N PRO A 544 -24.67 -19.48 -2.09
CA PRO A 544 -24.71 -19.53 -0.62
C PRO A 544 -23.35 -19.23 0.04
N TYR A 545 -22.25 -19.38 -0.70
CA TYR A 545 -20.87 -19.20 -0.21
C TYR A 545 -20.19 -17.94 -0.78
N ALA A 546 -20.90 -17.12 -1.55
CA ALA A 546 -20.32 -15.99 -2.27
C ALA A 546 -19.60 -14.99 -1.33
N GLU A 547 -20.05 -14.85 -0.08
CA GLU A 547 -19.38 -14.00 0.92
C GLU A 547 -17.99 -14.50 1.35
N TYR A 548 -17.73 -15.81 1.23
CA TYR A 548 -16.44 -16.42 1.55
C TYR A 548 -15.50 -16.48 0.36
N ILE A 549 -16.00 -16.25 -0.87
CA ILE A 549 -15.24 -16.36 -2.12
C ILE A 549 -14.81 -14.98 -2.61
N THR A 550 -13.51 -14.81 -2.81
CA THR A 550 -12.95 -13.57 -3.36
C THR A 550 -12.20 -13.85 -4.67
N VAL A 551 -12.52 -13.12 -5.74
CA VAL A 551 -11.91 -13.29 -7.07
C VAL A 551 -11.09 -12.06 -7.42
N ASN A 552 -9.77 -12.20 -7.59
CA ASN A 552 -8.83 -11.07 -7.71
C ASN A 552 -7.57 -11.41 -8.51
N THR A 553 -6.79 -10.40 -8.91
CA THR A 553 -5.45 -10.65 -9.48
C THR A 553 -4.44 -10.97 -8.37
N ILE A 554 -3.35 -11.68 -8.71
CA ILE A 554 -2.25 -11.98 -7.77
C ILE A 554 -1.76 -10.70 -7.08
N ASP A 555 -1.47 -9.65 -7.86
CA ASP A 555 -0.95 -8.37 -7.38
C ASP A 555 -1.90 -7.71 -6.36
N SER A 556 -3.21 -7.73 -6.61
CA SER A 556 -4.22 -7.17 -5.69
C SER A 556 -4.43 -8.01 -4.42
N PHE A 557 -4.02 -9.28 -4.45
CA PHE A 557 -4.15 -10.21 -3.33
C PHE A 557 -2.92 -10.19 -2.38
N GLN A 558 -1.93 -9.35 -2.67
CA GLN A 558 -0.73 -9.24 -1.86
C GLN A 558 -1.05 -8.84 -0.41
N GLY A 559 -0.36 -9.48 0.54
CA GLY A 559 -0.57 -9.27 1.97
C GLY A 559 -1.83 -9.93 2.55
N GLN A 560 -2.73 -10.47 1.72
CA GLN A 560 -3.86 -11.26 2.17
C GLN A 560 -3.49 -12.74 2.33
N GLU A 561 -4.38 -13.50 2.96
CA GLU A 561 -4.33 -14.96 3.09
C GLU A 561 -5.76 -15.52 3.12
N ARG A 562 -5.91 -16.78 2.69
CA ARG A 562 -7.18 -17.53 2.72
C ARG A 562 -6.93 -18.97 3.09
N ASP A 563 -7.95 -19.62 3.61
CA ASP A 563 -7.87 -21.04 3.93
C ASP A 563 -7.65 -21.87 2.66
N ILE A 564 -8.34 -21.50 1.59
CA ILE A 564 -8.32 -22.14 0.28
C ILE A 564 -7.93 -21.12 -0.79
N VAL A 565 -6.97 -21.47 -1.66
CA VAL A 565 -6.61 -20.65 -2.82
C VAL A 565 -6.64 -21.51 -4.08
N TYR A 566 -7.39 -21.03 -5.07
CA TYR A 566 -7.41 -21.54 -6.44
C TYR A 566 -6.62 -20.58 -7.33
N ILE A 567 -5.69 -21.09 -8.13
CA ILE A 567 -4.90 -20.32 -9.09
C ILE A 567 -5.25 -20.79 -10.50
N SER A 568 -5.74 -19.88 -11.34
CA SER A 568 -5.90 -20.08 -12.78
C SER A 568 -4.69 -19.50 -13.51
N LEU A 569 -3.87 -20.35 -14.14
CA LEU A 569 -2.66 -19.94 -14.85
C LEU A 569 -2.94 -19.42 -16.26
N THR A 570 -4.10 -19.75 -16.85
CA THR A 570 -4.63 -19.18 -18.12
C THR A 570 -3.86 -19.56 -19.39
N ARG A 571 -2.53 -19.67 -19.33
CA ARG A 571 -1.67 -19.88 -20.51
C ARG A 571 -1.76 -21.32 -20.99
N SER A 572 -2.17 -21.47 -22.25
CA SER A 572 -2.34 -22.74 -22.94
C SER A 572 -2.29 -22.48 -24.45
N ASN A 573 -1.14 -22.76 -25.08
CA ASN A 573 -0.90 -22.46 -26.50
C ASN A 573 0.19 -23.36 -27.09
N THR A 574 0.11 -23.59 -28.41
CA THR A 574 1.05 -24.44 -29.16
C THR A 574 2.46 -23.85 -29.29
N GLU A 575 2.65 -22.56 -28.98
CA GLU A 575 3.94 -21.88 -29.04
C GLU A 575 4.72 -21.93 -27.72
N ASN A 576 4.17 -22.57 -26.68
CA ASN A 576 4.74 -22.65 -25.32
C ASN A 576 5.11 -21.29 -24.71
N LYS A 577 4.34 -20.25 -25.07
CA LYS A 577 4.52 -18.89 -24.55
C LYS A 577 3.81 -18.73 -23.22
N ILE A 578 4.58 -18.43 -22.18
CA ILE A 578 4.06 -18.22 -20.82
C ILE A 578 3.87 -16.73 -20.45
N GLY A 579 4.48 -15.81 -21.20
CA GLY A 579 4.31 -14.36 -21.01
C GLY A 579 4.57 -13.88 -19.58
N PHE A 580 3.56 -13.24 -18.97
CA PHE A 580 3.60 -12.69 -17.60
C PHE A 580 3.95 -13.71 -16.51
N LEU A 581 3.74 -15.00 -16.76
CA LEU A 581 4.11 -16.07 -15.83
C LEU A 581 5.63 -16.29 -15.71
N SER A 582 6.44 -15.65 -16.56
CA SER A 582 7.91 -15.69 -16.45
C SER A 582 8.45 -15.01 -15.19
N ASP A 583 7.68 -14.10 -14.59
CA ASP A 583 8.00 -13.52 -13.27
C ASP A 583 7.60 -14.48 -12.15
N ILE A 584 8.54 -15.35 -11.79
CA ILE A 584 8.34 -16.38 -10.76
C ILE A 584 8.03 -15.82 -9.37
N ARG A 585 8.35 -14.54 -9.09
CA ARG A 585 8.02 -13.91 -7.80
C ARG A 585 6.51 -13.74 -7.64
N ARG A 586 5.76 -13.55 -8.75
CA ARG A 586 4.29 -13.56 -8.74
C ARG A 586 3.75 -14.90 -8.29
N MET A 587 4.30 -16.00 -8.82
CA MET A 587 3.87 -17.33 -8.42
C MET A 587 4.24 -17.61 -6.96
N ASN A 588 5.41 -17.18 -6.49
CA ASN A 588 5.76 -17.23 -5.07
C ASN A 588 4.70 -16.53 -4.21
N VAL A 589 4.28 -15.32 -4.58
CA VAL A 589 3.19 -14.62 -3.89
C VAL A 589 1.92 -15.44 -3.93
N ALA A 590 1.48 -15.90 -5.10
CA ALA A 590 0.22 -16.60 -5.30
C ALA A 590 0.12 -17.89 -4.47
N MET A 591 1.13 -18.76 -4.53
CA MET A 591 1.17 -20.02 -3.78
C MET A 591 1.14 -19.78 -2.26
N THR A 592 1.84 -18.75 -1.79
CA THR A 592 1.99 -18.46 -0.35
C THR A 592 0.82 -17.70 0.27
N ARG A 593 -0.30 -17.57 -0.45
CA ARG A 593 -1.56 -17.02 0.06
C ARG A 593 -2.44 -18.08 0.73
N ALA A 594 -2.25 -19.35 0.37
CA ALA A 594 -3.02 -20.46 0.91
C ALA A 594 -2.58 -20.79 2.33
N ARG A 595 -3.53 -21.05 3.23
CA ARG A 595 -3.24 -21.61 4.55
C ARG A 595 -3.29 -23.13 4.49
N LYS A 596 -4.45 -23.70 4.17
CA LYS A 596 -4.74 -25.13 4.29
C LYS A 596 -4.76 -25.87 2.95
N LYS A 597 -5.28 -25.23 1.90
CA LYS A 597 -5.47 -25.84 0.57
C LYS A 597 -5.01 -24.90 -0.55
N LEU A 598 -4.13 -25.39 -1.41
CA LEU A 598 -3.72 -24.74 -2.65
C LEU A 598 -4.11 -25.63 -3.83
N VAL A 599 -4.90 -25.09 -4.76
CA VAL A 599 -5.23 -25.74 -6.03
C VAL A 599 -4.71 -24.87 -7.16
N VAL A 600 -3.87 -25.43 -8.03
CA VAL A 600 -3.32 -24.75 -9.20
C VAL A 600 -3.84 -25.45 -10.44
N ILE A 601 -4.44 -24.69 -11.35
CA ILE A 601 -4.99 -25.20 -12.62
C ILE A 601 -4.20 -24.56 -13.76
N GLY A 602 -3.72 -25.38 -14.68
CA GLY A 602 -3.02 -24.90 -15.88
C GLY A 602 -2.53 -26.02 -16.78
N ASP A 603 -2.08 -25.65 -17.97
CA ASP A 603 -1.60 -26.58 -18.99
C ASP A 603 -0.11 -26.90 -18.80
N SER A 604 0.20 -28.11 -18.34
CA SER A 604 1.58 -28.58 -18.13
C SER A 604 2.41 -28.53 -19.42
N GLY A 605 1.80 -28.74 -20.59
CA GLY A 605 2.46 -28.71 -21.90
C GLY A 605 3.02 -27.33 -22.21
N THR A 606 2.22 -26.28 -22.00
CA THR A 606 2.66 -24.88 -22.19
C THR A 606 3.61 -24.42 -21.09
N LEU A 607 3.31 -24.76 -19.83
CA LEU A 607 3.99 -24.20 -18.65
C LEU A 607 5.41 -24.75 -18.44
N SER A 608 5.64 -26.03 -18.75
CA SER A 608 6.91 -26.73 -18.52
C SER A 608 8.09 -26.19 -19.33
N ASN A 609 7.85 -25.24 -20.24
CA ASN A 609 8.90 -24.51 -20.96
C ASN A 609 9.80 -23.68 -20.02
N LEU A 610 9.30 -23.29 -18.84
CA LEU A 610 10.13 -22.68 -17.80
C LEU A 610 10.39 -23.70 -16.70
N ALA A 611 11.67 -23.93 -16.38
CA ALA A 611 12.10 -24.89 -15.36
C ALA A 611 11.34 -24.75 -14.04
N PHE A 612 11.06 -23.51 -13.61
CA PHE A 612 10.27 -23.24 -12.42
C PHE A 612 8.88 -23.90 -12.40
N TYR A 613 8.16 -23.99 -13.52
CA TYR A 613 6.86 -24.67 -13.54
C TYR A 613 7.01 -26.18 -13.71
N ALA A 614 7.99 -26.63 -14.50
CA ALA A 614 8.30 -28.05 -14.62
C ALA A 614 8.66 -28.67 -13.25
N ASP A 615 9.53 -28.00 -12.49
CA ASP A 615 9.95 -28.43 -11.16
C ASP A 615 8.78 -28.37 -10.15
N PHE A 616 7.85 -27.42 -10.29
CA PHE A 616 6.65 -27.36 -9.45
C PHE A 616 5.70 -28.52 -9.72
N ILE A 617 5.52 -28.89 -10.99
CA ILE A 617 4.68 -30.01 -11.40
C ILE A 617 5.30 -31.31 -10.89
N ALA A 618 6.61 -31.51 -11.07
CA ALA A 618 7.33 -32.65 -10.52
C ALA A 618 7.24 -32.73 -8.98
N TYR A 619 7.30 -31.58 -8.30
CA TYR A 619 7.06 -31.51 -6.85
C TYR A 619 5.63 -31.93 -6.48
N ALA A 620 4.62 -31.53 -7.27
CA ALA A 620 3.24 -31.97 -7.06
C ALA A 620 3.08 -33.48 -7.27
N GLU A 621 3.74 -34.07 -8.27
CA GLU A 621 3.78 -35.52 -8.48
C GLU A 621 4.41 -36.25 -7.29
N GLU A 622 5.57 -35.79 -6.79
CA GLU A 622 6.25 -36.35 -5.62
C GLU A 622 5.34 -36.38 -4.38
N LYS A 623 4.49 -35.35 -4.22
CA LYS A 623 3.53 -35.25 -3.11
C LYS A 623 2.20 -35.96 -3.37
N ASN A 624 2.05 -36.71 -4.47
CA ASN A 624 0.79 -37.31 -4.90
C ASN A 624 -0.35 -36.28 -5.00
N ALA A 625 -0.02 -35.07 -5.44
CA ALA A 625 -0.90 -33.92 -5.57
C ALA A 625 -1.25 -33.60 -7.04
N TYR A 626 -0.68 -34.32 -8.00
CA TYR A 626 -0.98 -34.16 -9.42
C TYR A 626 -2.30 -34.86 -9.80
N GLN A 627 -3.13 -34.19 -10.58
CA GLN A 627 -4.40 -34.71 -11.10
C GLN A 627 -4.59 -34.27 -12.55
N SER A 628 -5.21 -35.10 -13.38
CA SER A 628 -5.59 -34.70 -14.73
C SER A 628 -7.01 -34.14 -14.75
N ALA A 629 -7.24 -33.05 -15.49
CA ALA A 629 -8.58 -32.51 -15.70
C ALA A 629 -9.54 -33.53 -16.35
N TRP A 630 -9.03 -34.52 -17.09
CA TRP A 630 -9.81 -35.64 -17.64
C TRP A 630 -10.55 -36.43 -16.57
N GLU A 631 -9.99 -36.56 -15.36
CA GLU A 631 -10.63 -37.25 -14.22
C GLU A 631 -11.95 -36.60 -13.79
N PHE A 632 -12.17 -35.35 -14.20
CA PHE A 632 -13.33 -34.54 -13.82
C PHE A 632 -14.23 -34.18 -15.02
N MET A 633 -13.89 -34.59 -16.25
CA MET A 633 -14.70 -34.26 -17.43
C MET A 633 -15.99 -35.08 -17.53
N ASP A 634 -15.98 -36.34 -17.07
CA ASP A 634 -17.12 -37.25 -17.13
C ASP A 634 -18.12 -37.10 -15.96
N LEU A 635 -17.85 -36.19 -15.02
CA LEU A 635 -18.66 -35.95 -13.81
C LEU A 635 -19.68 -34.82 -13.95
#